data_AF-A0A257N362-F1
#
_entry.id   AF-A0A257N362-F1
#
_cell.length_a   1.000
_cell.length_b   1.000
_cell.length_c   1.000
_cell.angle_alpha   90.00
_cell.angle_beta   90.00
_cell.angle_gamma   90.00
#
_symmetry.space_group_name_H-M   'P 1'
#
loop_
_entity.id
_entity.type
_entity.pdbx_description
1 polymer ?
#
loop_
_entity_poly.entity_id
_entity_poly.type
_entity_poly.pdbx_seq_one_letter_code
_entity_poly.pdbx_strand_id
1 'polypeptide(L)'
;MLITLPDGAKVLKPAPIHNESDLLAVVTLQGRLLIFPVAELPALARGKGNKLIQIPAVDLAAGTDYVVAVLAIPEQSPLKVVSGKRFLTLKAADIEHYTSSRAKRGLHLPRGFQRAEGLECE
;
A
#
# COMPACT_ATOMS: atom_id res chain seq x y z
N MET A 1 -13.25 -19.26 -8.22
CA MET A 1 -12.05 -18.41 -8.32
C MET A 1 -12.38 -17.09 -7.61
N LEU A 2 -11.76 -16.81 -6.46
CA LEU A 2 -12.21 -15.76 -5.51
C LEU A 2 -11.81 -14.34 -5.93
N ILE A 3 -10.73 -14.19 -6.73
CA ILE A 3 -10.21 -12.91 -7.22
C ILE A 3 -9.98 -13.00 -8.74
N THR A 4 -10.35 -11.94 -9.47
CA THR A 4 -10.06 -11.78 -10.90
C THR A 4 -8.79 -10.93 -11.08
N LEU A 5 -7.70 -11.53 -11.56
CA LEU A 5 -6.43 -10.83 -11.80
C LEU A 5 -6.37 -10.28 -13.24
N PRO A 6 -5.94 -9.02 -13.43
CA PRO A 6 -5.51 -8.54 -14.73
C PRO A 6 -4.24 -9.27 -15.22
N ASP A 7 -4.02 -9.28 -16.54
CA ASP A 7 -2.81 -9.86 -17.13
C ASP A 7 -1.55 -9.20 -16.56
N GLY A 8 -0.59 -10.02 -16.13
CA GLY A 8 0.67 -9.57 -15.52
C GLY A 8 0.58 -9.17 -14.04
N ALA A 9 -0.60 -9.16 -13.44
CA ALA A 9 -0.76 -8.84 -12.02
C ALA A 9 -0.32 -10.02 -11.13
N LYS A 10 0.40 -9.71 -10.05
CA LYS A 10 0.76 -10.68 -9.01
C LYS A 10 -0.17 -10.55 -7.82
N VAL A 11 -0.50 -11.69 -7.20
CA VAL A 11 -1.26 -11.70 -5.95
C VAL A 11 -0.38 -11.14 -4.85
N LEU A 12 -0.87 -10.12 -4.14
CA LEU A 12 -0.23 -9.60 -2.94
C LEU A 12 -0.53 -10.51 -1.75
N LYS A 13 0.37 -10.53 -0.76
CA LYS A 13 0.10 -11.22 0.50
C LYS A 13 -1.16 -10.63 1.13
N PRO A 14 -2.14 -11.46 1.58
CA PRO A 14 -3.28 -10.96 2.33
C PRO A 14 -2.81 -10.19 3.57
N ALA A 15 -3.35 -8.99 3.78
CA ALA A 15 -3.13 -8.22 5.00
C ALA A 15 -4.27 -8.53 5.98
N PRO A 16 -4.04 -9.29 7.06
CA PRO A 16 -5.07 -9.56 8.05
C PRO A 16 -5.45 -8.25 8.75
N ILE A 17 -6.75 -7.93 8.72
CA ILE A 17 -7.34 -6.79 9.42
C ILE A 17 -7.87 -7.35 10.74
N HIS A 18 -7.45 -6.78 11.85
CA HIS A 18 -7.88 -7.21 13.18
C HIS A 18 -8.97 -6.30 13.74
N ASN A 19 -8.88 -4.99 13.45
CA ASN A 19 -9.86 -3.99 13.91
C ASN A 19 -10.32 -3.10 12.75
N GLU A 20 -11.54 -2.56 12.85
CA GLU A 20 -12.06 -1.59 11.87
C GLU A 20 -11.32 -0.25 11.90
N SER A 21 -10.67 0.06 13.02
CA SER A 21 -9.81 1.22 13.23
C SER A 21 -8.41 1.06 12.62
N ASP A 22 -8.05 -0.12 12.13
CA ASP A 22 -6.75 -0.34 11.51
C ASP A 22 -6.58 0.58 10.28
N LEU A 23 -5.34 0.98 10.03
CA LEU A 23 -4.97 1.73 8.84
C LEU A 23 -4.43 0.76 7.78
N LEU A 24 -4.75 1.01 6.51
CA LEU A 24 -4.20 0.26 5.39
C LEU A 24 -3.09 1.07 4.72
N ALA A 25 -1.87 0.55 4.81
CA ALA A 25 -0.70 1.09 4.12
C ALA A 25 -0.51 0.39 2.78
N VAL A 26 -0.33 1.18 1.72
CA VAL A 26 -0.13 0.69 0.35
C VAL A 26 1.08 1.37 -0.25
N VAL A 27 2.06 0.58 -0.68
CA VAL A 27 3.29 1.10 -1.29
C VAL A 27 3.49 0.58 -2.71
N THR A 28 3.98 1.46 -3.58
CA THR A 28 4.30 1.15 -4.98
C THR A 28 5.79 0.99 -5.21
N LEU A 29 6.16 0.38 -6.34
CA LEU A 29 7.55 0.18 -6.74
C LEU A 29 8.33 1.51 -6.80
N GLN A 30 7.72 2.58 -7.31
CA GLN A 30 8.33 3.92 -7.36
C GLN A 30 8.45 4.61 -6.00
N GLY A 31 8.10 3.91 -4.91
CA GLY A 31 8.10 4.43 -3.54
C GLY A 31 7.06 5.51 -3.33
N ARG A 32 5.85 5.31 -3.85
CA ARG A 32 4.68 6.07 -3.39
C ARG A 32 4.00 5.31 -2.26
N LEU A 33 3.73 6.00 -1.15
CA LEU A 33 3.02 5.46 -0.01
C LEU A 33 1.68 6.20 0.14
N LEU A 34 0.62 5.42 0.31
CA LEU A 34 -0.70 5.91 0.70
C LEU A 34 -1.16 5.13 1.93
N ILE A 35 -1.59 5.84 2.95
CA ILE A 35 -2.22 5.27 4.14
C ILE A 35 -3.66 5.79 4.21
N PHE A 36 -4.61 4.91 4.50
CA PHE A 36 -6.02 5.29 4.70
C PHE A 36 -6.71 4.33 5.66
N PRO A 37 -7.78 4.74 6.36
CA PRO A 37 -8.53 3.86 7.26
C PRO A 37 -9.12 2.66 6.51
N VAL A 38 -9.03 1.46 7.09
CA VAL A 38 -9.61 0.24 6.49
C VAL A 38 -11.11 0.39 6.25
N ALA A 39 -11.82 1.15 7.09
CA ALA A 39 -13.23 1.46 6.93
C ALA A 39 -13.59 2.12 5.58
N GLU A 40 -12.63 2.76 4.88
CA GLU A 40 -12.87 3.30 3.53
C GLU A 40 -12.92 2.23 2.44
N LEU A 41 -12.56 0.98 2.74
CA LEU A 41 -12.50 -0.13 1.81
C LEU A 41 -13.81 -0.94 1.84
N PRO A 42 -14.63 -0.89 0.77
CA PRO A 42 -15.86 -1.68 0.74
C PRO A 42 -15.53 -3.17 0.71
N ALA A 43 -16.10 -3.93 1.64
CA ALA A 43 -16.04 -5.39 1.62
C ALA A 43 -16.80 -5.91 0.38
N LEU A 44 -16.13 -6.74 -0.42
CA LEU A 44 -16.71 -7.36 -1.61
C LEU A 44 -16.69 -8.88 -1.44
N ALA A 45 -17.81 -9.54 -1.73
CA ALA A 45 -17.91 -11.00 -1.68
C ALA A 45 -17.11 -11.70 -2.80
N ARG A 46 -16.91 -11.01 -3.94
CA ARG A 46 -16.17 -11.46 -5.13
C ARG A 46 -15.93 -10.31 -6.10
N GLY A 47 -14.89 -10.39 -6.92
CA GLY A 47 -14.67 -9.45 -8.03
C GLY A 47 -13.20 -9.06 -8.22
N LYS A 48 -12.98 -8.03 -9.04
CA LYS A 48 -11.64 -7.43 -9.29
C LYS A 48 -11.09 -6.65 -8.08
N GLY A 49 -11.93 -6.36 -7.09
CA GLY A 49 -11.57 -5.54 -5.93
C GLY A 49 -11.75 -4.04 -6.17
N ASN A 50 -11.55 -3.26 -5.11
CA ASN A 50 -11.61 -1.80 -5.14
C ASN A 50 -10.21 -1.21 -5.35
N LYS A 51 -10.15 -0.06 -6.01
CA LYS A 51 -8.89 0.67 -6.18
C LYS A 51 -8.37 1.14 -4.82
N LEU A 52 -7.16 0.72 -4.48
CA LEU A 52 -6.45 1.10 -3.25
C LEU A 52 -5.66 2.40 -3.46
N ILE A 53 -4.78 2.40 -4.47
CA ILE A 53 -3.93 3.52 -4.85
C ILE A 53 -4.03 3.76 -6.37
N GLN A 54 -3.94 5.02 -6.78
CA GLN A 54 -3.96 5.40 -8.19
C GLN A 54 -2.57 5.32 -8.79
N ILE A 55 -2.39 4.36 -9.69
CA ILE A 55 -1.19 4.24 -10.55
C ILE A 55 -1.60 4.62 -11.97
N PRO A 56 -0.82 5.46 -12.68
CA PRO A 56 -1.08 5.75 -14.10
C PRO A 56 -1.13 4.45 -14.92
N ALA A 57 -2.13 4.33 -15.81
CA ALA A 57 -2.30 3.11 -16.60
C ALA A 57 -1.09 2.81 -17.50
N VAL A 58 -0.40 3.85 -17.97
CA VAL A 58 0.82 3.74 -18.76
C VAL A 58 1.94 3.08 -17.96
N ASP A 59 2.13 3.50 -16.70
CA ASP A 59 3.18 2.95 -15.83
C ASP A 59 2.87 1.50 -15.44
N LEU A 60 1.59 1.22 -15.16
CA LEU A 60 1.13 -0.13 -14.85
C LEU A 60 1.30 -1.08 -16.04
N ALA A 61 0.94 -0.65 -17.25
CA ALA A 61 1.06 -1.45 -18.47
C ALA A 61 2.54 -1.66 -18.87
N ALA A 62 3.40 -0.67 -18.63
CA ALA A 62 4.83 -0.79 -18.87
C ALA A 62 5.57 -1.59 -17.77
N GLY A 63 4.92 -1.90 -16.65
CA GLY A 63 5.54 -2.55 -15.50
C GLY A 63 6.54 -1.66 -14.76
N THR A 64 6.52 -0.35 -14.98
CA THR A 64 7.42 0.63 -14.35
C THR A 64 6.93 1.08 -12.98
N ASP A 65 5.65 0.91 -12.69
CA ASP A 65 5.08 1.08 -11.35
C ASP A 65 3.93 0.09 -11.12
N TYR A 66 3.84 -0.43 -9.90
CA TYR A 66 2.77 -1.32 -9.45
C TYR A 66 2.81 -1.39 -7.93
N VAL A 67 1.73 -1.87 -7.31
CA VAL A 67 1.69 -2.10 -5.86
C VAL A 67 2.63 -3.25 -5.52
N VAL A 68 3.60 -3.01 -4.65
CA VAL A 68 4.56 -4.05 -4.21
C VAL A 68 4.13 -4.70 -2.90
N ALA A 69 3.49 -3.94 -2.01
CA ALA A 69 3.03 -4.44 -0.72
C ALA A 69 1.82 -3.64 -0.20
N VAL A 70 1.00 -4.35 0.56
CA VAL A 70 -0.13 -3.82 1.33
C VAL A 70 -0.01 -4.40 2.73
N LEU A 71 -0.22 -3.57 3.74
CA LEU A 71 -0.17 -3.98 5.14
C LEU A 71 -1.25 -3.24 5.93
N ALA A 72 -2.00 -3.99 6.74
CA ALA A 72 -2.85 -3.40 7.76
C ALA A 72 -1.97 -3.15 8.99
N ILE A 73 -1.98 -1.91 9.49
CA ILE A 73 -1.25 -1.50 10.68
C ILE A 73 -2.26 -1.07 11.74
N PRO A 74 -2.11 -1.50 13.00
CA PRO A 74 -2.90 -0.96 14.10
C PRO A 74 -2.64 0.54 14.23
N GLU A 75 -3.61 1.24 14.81
CA GLU A 75 -3.41 2.65 15.16
C GLU A 75 -2.13 2.82 16.00
N GLN A 76 -1.37 3.88 15.72
CA GLN A 76 -0.15 4.24 16.44
C GLN A 76 1.04 3.26 16.32
N SER A 77 0.91 2.16 15.56
CA SER A 77 2.03 1.25 15.33
C SER A 77 2.98 1.81 14.27
N PRO A 78 4.31 1.72 14.48
CA PRO A 78 5.28 2.15 13.49
C PRO A 78 5.23 1.27 12.23
N LEU A 79 5.35 1.91 11.08
CA LEU A 79 5.38 1.23 9.78
C LEU A 79 6.80 1.23 9.23
N LYS A 80 7.36 0.07 8.93
CA LYS A 80 8.66 -0.07 8.32
C LYS A 80 8.53 -0.35 6.82
N VAL A 81 9.09 0.53 5.99
CA VAL A 81 9.19 0.35 4.55
C VAL A 81 10.56 -0.22 4.21
N VAL A 82 10.58 -1.35 3.51
CA VAL A 82 11.81 -2.04 3.08
C VAL A 82 12.15 -1.66 1.64
N SER A 83 13.40 -1.28 1.39
CA SER A 83 13.93 -0.96 0.06
C SER A 83 15.33 -1.58 -0.08
N GLY A 84 15.40 -2.82 -0.56
CA GLY A 84 16.61 -3.61 -0.64
C GLY A 84 17.29 -3.79 0.71
N LYS A 85 18.50 -3.22 0.87
CA LYS A 85 19.27 -3.27 2.13
C LYS A 85 18.92 -2.16 3.12
N ARG A 86 18.02 -1.24 2.76
CA ARG A 86 17.64 -0.09 3.58
C ARG A 86 16.21 -0.25 4.09
N PHE A 87 15.94 0.34 5.24
CA PHE A 87 14.60 0.43 5.81
C PHE A 87 14.31 1.85 6.29
N LEU A 88 13.05 2.26 6.16
CA LEU A 88 12.53 3.52 6.67
C LEU A 88 11.42 3.19 7.67
N THR A 89 11.62 3.54 8.93
CA THR A 89 10.57 3.40 9.96
C THR A 89 9.81 4.71 10.08
N LEU A 90 8.52 4.67 9.81
CA LEU A 90 7.58 5.78 9.89
C LEU A 90 6.87 5.73 11.25
N LYS A 91 6.96 6.81 12.02
CA LYS A 91 6.24 6.95 13.28
C LYS A 91 4.87 7.57 13.05
N ALA A 92 4.03 7.66 14.09
CA ALA A 92 2.68 8.21 14.00
C ALA A 92 2.59 9.56 13.26
N ALA A 93 3.49 10.51 13.54
CA ALA A 93 3.52 11.80 12.85
C ALA A 93 3.84 11.69 11.36
N ASP A 94 4.73 10.78 10.96
CA ASP A 94 5.01 10.51 9.56
C ASP A 94 3.84 9.78 8.90
N ILE A 95 3.20 8.84 9.61
CA ILE A 95 2.02 8.12 9.13
C ILE A 95 0.90 9.10 8.77
N GLU A 96 0.62 10.07 9.65
CA GLU A 96 -0.36 11.13 9.37
C GLU A 96 -0.01 11.92 8.11
N HIS A 97 1.27 12.18 7.85
CA HIS A 97 1.72 12.84 6.62
C HIS A 97 1.38 12.05 5.35
N TYR A 98 1.53 10.71 5.37
CA TYR A 98 1.17 9.83 4.25
C TYR A 98 -0.31 9.43 4.24
N THR A 99 -1.09 9.87 5.23
CA THR A 99 -2.51 9.56 5.33
C THR A 99 -3.34 10.47 4.44
N SER A 100 -4.17 9.85 3.59
CA SER A 100 -5.08 10.57 2.71
C SER A 100 -6.25 9.67 2.32
N SER A 101 -7.20 10.18 1.54
CA SER A 101 -8.33 9.37 1.08
C SER A 101 -7.88 8.22 0.18
N ARG A 102 -8.64 7.12 0.20
CA ARG A 102 -8.45 5.98 -0.70
C ARG A 102 -8.44 6.40 -2.17
N ALA A 103 -7.70 5.64 -2.99
CA ALA A 103 -7.57 5.83 -4.44
C ALA A 103 -6.89 7.15 -4.85
N LYS A 104 -6.22 7.84 -3.92
CA LYS A 104 -5.24 8.89 -4.25
C LYS A 104 -3.94 8.26 -4.78
N ARG A 105 -3.05 9.10 -5.28
CA ARG A 105 -1.74 8.66 -5.81
C ARG A 105 -0.75 8.25 -4.71
N GLY A 106 -0.99 8.63 -3.46
CA GLY A 106 0.02 8.57 -2.40
C GLY A 106 1.09 9.64 -2.56
N LEU A 107 1.89 9.80 -1.51
CA LEU A 107 3.04 10.71 -1.49
C LEU A 107 4.33 9.96 -1.75
N HIS A 108 5.32 10.66 -2.28
CA HIS A 108 6.63 10.08 -2.49
C HIS A 108 7.35 9.87 -1.17
N LEU A 109 7.91 8.68 -0.99
CA LEU A 109 8.87 8.42 0.04
C LEU A 109 10.15 9.26 -0.18
N PRO A 110 10.91 9.52 0.90
CA PRO A 110 12.17 10.26 0.82
C PRO A 110 13.13 9.66 -0.21
N ARG A 111 14.00 10.51 -0.76
CA ARG A 111 15.05 10.09 -1.70
C ARG A 111 15.86 8.96 -1.08
N GLY A 112 15.99 7.85 -1.80
CA GLY A 112 16.66 6.64 -1.32
C GLY A 112 15.72 5.46 -1.01
N PHE A 113 14.41 5.69 -0.93
CA PHE A 113 13.38 4.65 -0.73
C PHE A 113 12.42 4.51 -1.93
N GLN A 114 12.77 5.10 -3.08
CA GLN A 114 11.97 5.09 -4.33
C GLN A 114 12.06 3.78 -5.13
N ARG A 115 12.47 2.69 -4.46
CA ARG A 115 12.43 1.30 -4.92
C ARG A 115 11.96 0.43 -3.77
N ALA A 116 10.72 0.63 -3.34
CA ALA A 116 10.17 -0.13 -2.22
C ALA A 116 9.96 -1.59 -2.65
N GLU A 117 10.23 -2.51 -1.73
CA GLU A 117 10.11 -3.95 -1.95
C GLU A 117 9.09 -4.58 -0.98
N GLY A 118 8.85 -3.96 0.19
CA GLY A 118 7.96 -4.50 1.20
C GLY A 118 7.56 -3.51 2.29
N LEU A 119 6.58 -3.94 3.08
CA LEU A 119 6.11 -3.29 4.30
C LEU A 119 6.15 -4.30 5.45
N GLU A 120 6.55 -3.83 6.62
CA GLU A 120 6.59 -4.59 7.87
C GLU A 120 5.98 -3.74 8.99
N CYS A 121 5.20 -4.36 9.87
CA CYS A 121 4.79 -3.77 11.15
C CYS A 121 5.85 -4.16 12.18
N GLU A 122 6.31 -3.20 12.97
CA GLU A 122 7.17 -3.47 14.14
C GLU A 122 6.33 -3.71 15.40
#